data_AF-A0A511DXD5-F1
#
_entry.id   AF-A0A511DXD5-F1
#
_cell.length_a   1.000
_cell.length_b   1.000
_cell.length_c   1.000
_cell.angle_alpha   90.00
_cell.angle_beta   90.00
_cell.angle_gamma   90.00
#
_symmetry.space_group_name_H-M   'P 1'
#
loop_
_entity.id
_entity.type
_entity.pdbx_description
1 polymer ?
#
loop_
_entity_poly.entity_id
_entity_poly.type
_entity_poly.pdbx_seq_one_letter_code
_entity_poly.pdbx_strand_id
1 'polypeptide(L)'
;MLIALYIGYYLLSHLNKKMFNISVQSDPRLKGAAKNGGIMFIFLAILGIVSLILQNDILILVVLLWMTAHGLVVEFSILNVINHKQR
;
A
#
# COMPACT_ATOMS: atom_id res chain seq x y z
N MET A 1 -9.11 4.50 -7.92
CA MET A 1 -9.61 4.82 -6.57
C MET A 1 -10.12 3.60 -5.81
N LEU A 2 -11.16 2.90 -6.29
CA LEU A 2 -11.67 1.67 -5.64
C LEU A 2 -10.58 0.60 -5.45
N ILE A 3 -9.68 0.46 -6.42
CA ILE A 3 -8.52 -0.44 -6.35
C ILE A 3 -7.54 -0.04 -5.23
N ALA A 4 -7.35 1.26 -4.98
CA ALA A 4 -6.48 1.75 -3.90
C ALA A 4 -7.05 1.42 -2.52
N LEU A 5 -8.35 1.63 -2.35
CA LEU A 5 -9.10 1.25 -1.16
C LEU A 5 -9.06 -0.27 -0.94
N TYR A 6 -9.26 -1.04 -2.01
CA TYR A 6 -9.20 -2.50 -1.95
C TYR A 6 -7.79 -2.99 -1.57
N ILE A 7 -6.72 -2.44 -2.17
CA ILE A 7 -5.33 -2.78 -1.83
C ILE A 7 -4.99 -2.36 -0.40
N GLY A 8 -5.37 -1.16 0.02
CA GLY A 8 -5.18 -0.66 1.38
C GLY A 8 -5.90 -1.53 2.41
N TYR A 9 -7.17 -1.84 2.19
CA TYR A 9 -7.96 -2.75 3.03
C TYR A 9 -7.39 -4.16 3.02
N TYR A 10 -6.97 -4.67 1.87
CA TYR A 10 -6.36 -6.00 1.74
C TYR A 10 -5.05 -6.07 2.53
N LEU A 11 -4.17 -5.07 2.39
CA LEU A 11 -2.92 -4.97 3.17
C LEU A 11 -3.21 -4.88 4.67
N LEU A 12 -4.16 -4.05 5.08
CA LEU A 12 -4.47 -3.83 6.48
C LEU A 12 -5.17 -5.04 7.13
N SER A 13 -6.06 -5.69 6.40
CA SER A 13 -6.77 -6.89 6.84
C SER A 13 -5.85 -8.12 6.87
N HIS A 14 -4.83 -8.18 6.00
CA HIS A 14 -3.82 -9.25 5.99
C HIS A 14 -2.53 -8.90 6.76
N LEU A 15 -2.46 -7.76 7.46
CA LEU A 15 -1.43 -7.49 8.47
C LEU A 15 -1.58 -8.41 9.71
N ASN A 16 -2.81 -8.86 9.99
CA ASN A 16 -3.14 -9.76 11.11
C ASN A 16 -3.31 -11.23 10.70
N LYS A 17 -3.21 -11.53 9.39
CA LYS A 17 -3.19 -12.90 8.84
C LYS A 17 -1.89 -13.10 8.04
N LYS A 18 -1.58 -14.34 7.64
CA LYS A 18 -0.41 -14.60 6.78
C LYS A 18 -0.62 -13.86 5.45
N MET A 19 0.30 -12.99 5.07
CA MET A 19 0.35 -12.41 3.73
C MET A 19 1.36 -13.26 2.93
N PHE A 20 0.92 -13.89 1.84
CA PHE A 20 1.75 -14.81 1.04
C PHE A 20 2.43 -15.93 1.86
N ASN A 21 1.67 -16.60 2.75
CA ASN A 21 2.17 -17.70 3.59
C ASN A 21 3.32 -17.33 4.57
N ILE A 22 3.70 -16.05 4.65
CA ILE A 22 4.71 -15.51 5.57
C ILE A 22 3.98 -14.74 6.67
N SER A 23 4.33 -15.02 7.93
CA SER A 23 3.82 -14.24 9.06
C SER A 23 4.38 -12.82 8.98
N VAL A 24 3.55 -11.85 8.57
CA VAL A 24 3.90 -10.41 8.58
C VAL A 24 4.26 -9.94 9.99
N GLN A 25 3.76 -10.62 11.02
CA GLN A 25 4.11 -10.37 12.42
C GLN A 25 5.55 -10.73 12.79
N SER A 26 6.21 -11.65 12.08
CA SER A 26 7.55 -12.13 12.48
C SER A 26 8.69 -11.22 12.04
N ASP A 27 8.43 -10.24 11.17
CA ASP A 27 9.46 -9.35 10.65
C ASP A 27 9.06 -7.87 10.80
N PRO A 28 9.75 -7.09 11.66
CA PRO A 28 9.39 -5.70 11.94
C PRO A 28 9.44 -4.81 10.69
N ARG A 29 10.26 -5.17 9.68
CA ARG A 29 10.34 -4.42 8.42
C ARG A 29 9.11 -4.63 7.55
N LEU A 30 8.60 -5.87 7.49
CA LEU A 30 7.38 -6.21 6.73
C LEU A 30 6.13 -5.64 7.40
N LYS A 31 6.06 -5.70 8.74
CA LYS A 31 4.99 -5.07 9.54
C LYS A 31 4.96 -3.56 9.35
N GLY A 32 6.14 -2.92 9.34
CA GLY A 32 6.28 -1.48 9.07
C GLY A 32 5.81 -1.11 7.67
N ALA A 33 6.33 -1.78 6.64
CA ALA A 33 5.98 -1.51 5.25
C ALA A 33 4.48 -1.73 4.96
N ALA A 34 3.88 -2.81 5.47
CA ALA A 34 2.47 -3.09 5.25
C ALA A 34 1.53 -2.16 6.06
N LYS A 35 1.89 -1.78 7.30
CA LYS A 35 1.09 -0.84 8.10
C LYS A 35 1.19 0.57 7.54
N ASN A 36 2.41 1.05 7.30
CA ASN A 36 2.62 2.41 6.80
C ASN A 36 2.13 2.54 5.36
N GLY A 37 2.40 1.54 4.51
CA GLY A 37 1.88 1.45 3.16
C GLY A 37 0.35 1.40 3.12
N GLY A 38 -0.28 0.56 3.94
CA GLY A 38 -1.74 0.45 4.01
C GLY A 38 -2.43 1.76 4.41
N ILE A 39 -1.91 2.45 5.44
CA ILE A 39 -2.45 3.74 5.88
C ILE A 39 -2.26 4.82 4.80
N MET A 40 -1.07 4.88 4.19
CA MET A 40 -0.78 5.84 3.13
C MET A 40 -1.68 5.62 1.90
N PHE A 41 -1.93 4.36 1.53
CA PHE A 41 -2.84 4.02 0.43
C PHE A 41 -4.28 4.44 0.72
N ILE A 42 -4.77 4.26 1.95
CA ILE A 42 -6.10 4.73 2.35
C ILE A 42 -6.18 6.26 2.26
N PHE A 43 -5.16 6.97 2.75
CA PHE A 43 -5.12 8.43 2.68
C PHE A 43 -5.10 8.95 1.23
N LEU A 44 -4.23 8.38 0.38
CA LEU A 44 -4.19 8.70 -1.04
C LEU A 44 -5.51 8.36 -1.74
N ALA A 45 -6.18 7.28 -1.34
CA ALA A 45 -7.51 6.94 -1.85
C ALA A 45 -8.59 7.96 -1.45
N ILE A 46 -8.54 8.52 -0.25
CA ILE A 46 -9.47 9.59 0.13
C ILE A 46 -9.17 10.85 -0.68
N LEU A 47 -7.89 11.23 -0.82
CA LEU A 47 -7.49 12.38 -1.62
C LEU A 47 -7.91 12.27 -3.08
N GLY A 48 -7.80 11.09 -3.68
CA GLY A 48 -8.24 10.90 -5.07
C GLY A 48 -9.76 10.85 -5.25
N ILE A 49 -10.53 10.52 -4.21
CA ILE A 49 -12.00 10.68 -4.25
C ILE A 49 -12.34 12.17 -4.19
N VAL A 50 -11.70 12.93 -3.30
CA VAL A 50 -11.87 14.39 -3.21
C VAL A 50 -11.48 15.07 -4.51
N SER A 51 -10.39 14.63 -5.15
CA SER A 51 -9.93 15.19 -6.43
C SER A 51 -10.94 14.99 -7.56
N LEU A 52 -11.63 13.84 -7.57
CA LEU A 52 -12.70 13.54 -8.53
C LEU A 52 -13.94 14.42 -8.29
N ILE A 53 -14.31 14.63 -7.02
CA ILE A 53 -15.44 15.51 -6.66
C ILE A 53 -15.14 16.96 -7.08
N LEU A 54 -13.90 17.41 -6.90
CA LEU A 54 -13.45 18.75 -7.31
C LEU A 54 -13.18 18.86 -8.81
N GLN A 55 -13.27 17.77 -9.58
CA GLN A 55 -12.95 17.70 -11.02
C GLN A 55 -11.58 18.34 -11.35
N ASN A 56 -10.60 18.14 -10.48
CA ASN A 56 -9.27 18.72 -10.63
C ASN A 56 -8.31 17.69 -11.23
N ASP A 57 -8.12 17.75 -12.54
CA ASP A 57 -7.30 16.80 -13.31
C ASP A 57 -5.83 16.77 -12.87
N ILE A 58 -5.27 17.92 -12.51
CA ILE A 58 -3.87 18.01 -12.03
C ILE A 58 -3.75 17.25 -10.71
N LEU A 59 -4.70 17.43 -9.81
CA LEU A 59 -4.67 16.78 -8.51
C LEU A 59 -4.88 15.26 -8.63
N ILE A 60 -5.73 14.81 -9.57
CA ILE A 60 -5.88 13.39 -9.92
C ILE A 60 -4.54 12.80 -10.40
N LEU A 61 -3.85 13.48 -11.32
CA LEU A 61 -2.55 13.05 -11.84
C LEU A 61 -1.49 12.92 -10.74
N VAL A 62 -1.41 13.93 -9.85
CA VAL A 62 -0.48 13.90 -8.70
C VAL A 62 -0.79 12.72 -7.78
N VAL A 63 -2.06 12.51 -7.43
CA VAL A 63 -2.46 11.39 -6.56
C VAL A 63 -2.11 10.04 -7.19
N LEU A 64 -2.35 9.87 -8.49
CA LEU A 64 -2.01 8.64 -9.24
C LEU A 64 -0.50 8.37 -9.26
N LEU A 65 0.32 9.40 -9.47
CA LEU A 65 1.77 9.28 -9.46
C LEU A 65 2.26 8.83 -8.06
N TRP A 66 1.78 9.49 -7.01
CA TRP A 66 2.13 9.15 -5.63
C TRP A 66 1.70 7.75 -5.23
N MET A 67 0.50 7.33 -5.65
CA MET A 67 -0.04 6.01 -5.39
C MET A 67 0.80 4.92 -6.07
N THR A 68 1.22 5.14 -7.32
CA THR A 68 2.11 4.21 -8.05
C THR A 68 3.47 4.11 -7.39
N ALA A 69 4.08 5.25 -7.05
CA ALA A 69 5.38 5.28 -6.38
C ALA A 69 5.35 4.55 -5.03
N HIS A 70 4.30 4.77 -4.22
CA HIS A 70 4.13 4.08 -2.95
C HIS A 70 3.86 2.58 -3.12
N GLY A 71 3.09 2.19 -4.13
CA GLY A 71 2.87 0.78 -4.49
C GLY A 71 4.18 0.07 -4.77
N LEU A 72 5.04 0.67 -5.60
CA LEU A 72 6.35 0.12 -5.93
C LEU A 72 7.25 -0.01 -4.70
N VAL A 73 7.33 1.01 -3.84
CA VAL A 73 8.14 0.96 -2.62
C VAL A 73 7.71 -0.17 -1.69
N VAL A 74 6.39 -0.36 -1.53
CA VAL A 74 5.84 -1.46 -0.73
C VAL A 74 6.16 -2.80 -1.36
N GLU A 75 6.01 -2.94 -2.68
CA GLU A 75 6.32 -4.17 -3.42
C GLU A 75 7.81 -4.54 -3.32
N PHE A 76 8.72 -3.60 -3.55
CA PHE A 76 10.15 -3.80 -3.36
C PHE A 76 10.50 -4.16 -1.91
N SER A 77 9.84 -3.55 -0.93
CA SER A 77 10.06 -3.88 0.48
C SER A 77 9.64 -5.32 0.80
N ILE A 78 8.49 -5.76 0.25
CA ILE A 78 8.00 -7.14 0.42
C ILE A 78 8.93 -8.13 -0.28
N LEU A 79 9.30 -7.88 -1.54
CA LEU A 79 10.21 -8.73 -2.31
C LEU A 79 11.58 -8.86 -1.66
N ASN A 80 12.10 -7.75 -1.12
CA ASN A 80 13.39 -7.75 -0.42
C ASN A 80 13.36 -8.66 0.82
N VAL A 81 12.27 -8.63 1.60
CA VAL A 81 12.11 -9.51 2.76
C VAL A 81 11.95 -10.97 2.33
N ILE A 82 11.16 -11.26 1.29
CA ILE A 82 10.98 -12.63 0.77
C ILE A 82 12.32 -13.20 0.29
N ASN A 83 13.08 -12.42 -0.48
CA ASN A 83 14.38 -12.83 -1.03
C ASN A 83 15.41 -13.11 0.08
N HIS A 84 15.41 -12.32 1.16
CA HIS A 84 16.29 -12.58 2.31
C HIS A 84 15.87 -13.79 3.15
N LYS A 85 14.58 -14.15 3.17
CA LYS A 85 14.10 -15.31 3.94
C LYS A 85 14.26 -16.65 3.21
N GLN A 86 14.53 -16.63 1.91
CA GLN A 86 14.79 -17.81 1.09
C GLN A 86 16.28 -18.17 0.95
N ARG A 87 17.19 -17.36 1.50
CA ARG A 87 18.59 -17.73 1.73
C ARG A 87 18.77 -18.33 3.11
#